data_AF-A0A9W2YYW1-F1
#
_entry.id   AF-A0A9W2YYW1-F1
#
_cell.length_a   1.000
_cell.length_b   1.000
_cell.length_c   1.000
_cell.angle_alpha   90.00
_cell.angle_beta   90.00
_cell.angle_gamma   90.00
#
_symmetry.space_group_name_H-M   'P 1'
#
loop_
_entity.id
_entity.type
_entity.pdbx_description
1 polymer ?
#
loop_
_entity_poly.entity_id
_entity_poly.type
_entity_poly.pdbx_seq_one_letter_code
_entity_poly.pdbx_strand_id
1 'polypeptide(L)'
;MYLLLLLTLTLFPLVMWCQRTVRASWNLEGGRRSLKADLKNGSNDFPRNLTDGSCLISNMKVFKNNVVFTLPGLSRCTKHICRNGKIEVYEHACDFEGQCYLANSTFQLRCIVYKCMVQMMPLARRTQVALLENNCLDMFGQCHKPGARFPVHKDGITYGSCTCKTDLTGNRINVCKKLKRIYILGRTPAGRRGMGAGKV
;
A
#
# COMPACT_ATOMS: atom_id res chain seq x y z
N MET A 1 53.60 10.71 40.10
CA MET A 1 52.61 10.66 41.21
C MET A 1 51.54 11.69 40.89
N TYR A 2 50.26 11.43 40.59
CA TYR A 2 49.34 10.27 40.53
C TYR A 2 48.47 10.52 39.27
N LEU A 3 48.20 9.61 38.33
CA LEU A 3 47.49 8.31 38.36
C LEU A 3 45.94 8.43 38.45
N LEU A 4 45.27 7.72 37.52
CA LEU A 4 43.83 7.37 37.38
C LEU A 4 42.92 8.42 36.69
N LEU A 5 42.39 8.25 35.46
CA LEU A 5 41.89 7.08 34.72
C LEU A 5 40.63 6.48 35.36
N LEU A 6 39.45 6.79 34.80
CA LEU A 6 38.25 5.95 34.87
C LEU A 6 37.30 6.24 33.71
N LEU A 7 37.46 5.37 32.69
CA LEU A 7 36.48 5.01 31.68
C LEU A 7 35.16 4.58 32.33
N THR A 8 34.02 5.03 31.77
CA THR A 8 32.76 4.27 31.84
C THR A 8 32.15 4.14 30.45
N LEU A 9 32.67 3.13 29.73
CA LEU A 9 32.00 2.49 28.60
C LEU A 9 30.72 1.84 29.12
N THR A 10 29.56 2.41 28.81
CA THR A 10 28.29 1.71 28.97
C THR A 10 28.07 0.82 27.76
N LEU A 11 28.17 -0.48 28.03
CA LEU A 11 27.86 -1.57 27.13
C LEU A 11 26.42 -1.43 26.60
N PHE A 12 26.28 -1.20 25.30
CA PHE A 12 25.06 -1.52 24.59
C PHE A 12 25.05 -3.02 24.26
N PRO A 13 24.04 -3.79 24.72
CA PRO A 13 23.91 -5.18 24.34
C PRO A 13 23.55 -5.27 22.86
N LEU A 14 24.44 -5.88 22.08
CA LEU A 14 24.18 -6.42 20.75
C LEU A 14 23.07 -7.47 20.86
N VAL A 15 21.83 -7.04 20.68
CA VAL A 15 20.70 -7.95 20.51
C VAL A 15 20.87 -8.64 19.16
N MET A 16 21.31 -9.89 19.26
CA MET A 16 21.29 -10.92 18.22
C MET A 16 20.01 -10.83 17.37
N TRP A 17 20.15 -10.40 16.14
CA TRP A 17 19.22 -10.78 15.08
C TRP A 17 19.80 -12.01 14.37
N CYS A 18 19.20 -13.15 14.70
CA CYS A 18 19.42 -14.43 14.07
C CYS A 18 19.00 -14.33 12.59
N GLN A 19 19.95 -14.10 11.69
CA GLN A 19 19.73 -14.30 10.26
C GLN A 19 19.64 -15.80 10.00
N ARG A 20 18.42 -16.32 9.86
CA ARG A 20 18.17 -17.60 9.19
C ARG A 20 18.51 -17.42 7.71
N THR A 21 19.76 -17.66 7.36
CA THR A 21 20.18 -17.95 6.00
C THR A 21 19.64 -19.33 5.63
N VAL A 22 18.55 -19.35 4.88
CA VAL A 22 18.09 -20.56 4.21
C VAL A 22 19.12 -20.85 3.11
N ARG A 23 20.10 -21.70 3.42
CA ARG A 23 20.94 -22.35 2.41
C ARG A 23 20.02 -23.18 1.52
N ALA A 24 19.70 -22.66 0.35
CA ALA A 24 19.27 -23.49 -0.76
C ALA A 24 20.48 -24.35 -1.17
N SER A 25 20.49 -25.59 -0.69
CA SER A 25 21.42 -26.63 -1.13
C SER A 25 21.02 -27.04 -2.54
N TRP A 26 21.71 -26.50 -3.55
CA TRP A 26 21.64 -27.04 -4.90
C TRP A 26 22.55 -28.27 -4.94
N ASN A 27 21.95 -29.45 -4.80
CA ASN A 27 22.61 -30.70 -5.12
C ASN A 27 22.88 -30.72 -6.64
N LEU A 28 24.13 -30.42 -7.01
CA LEU A 28 24.70 -30.64 -8.33
C LEU A 28 25.34 -32.03 -8.33
N GLU A 29 24.51 -33.07 -8.43
CA GLU A 29 24.99 -34.43 -8.67
C GLU A 29 24.19 -35.09 -9.80
N GLY A 30 24.93 -35.44 -10.85
CA GLY A 30 24.71 -36.66 -11.62
C GLY A 30 23.53 -36.68 -12.58
N GLY A 31 23.75 -36.22 -13.82
CA GLY A 31 22.73 -36.42 -14.85
C GLY A 31 23.11 -36.00 -16.27
N ARG A 32 24.33 -36.28 -16.73
CA ARG A 32 24.69 -36.14 -18.16
C ARG A 32 24.02 -37.27 -18.96
N ARG A 33 22.69 -37.25 -19.08
CA ARG A 33 21.97 -38.05 -20.06
C ARG A 33 22.00 -37.31 -21.39
N SER A 34 22.65 -37.93 -22.35
CA SER A 34 22.69 -37.54 -23.74
C SER A 34 21.27 -37.53 -24.32
N LEU A 35 20.63 -36.36 -24.36
CA LEU A 35 19.42 -36.10 -25.12
C LEU A 35 19.82 -35.90 -26.60
N LYS A 36 20.15 -37.01 -27.25
CA LYS A 36 20.21 -37.13 -28.72
C LYS A 36 19.18 -38.18 -29.15
N ALA A 37 17.92 -37.85 -29.02
CA ALA A 37 16.81 -38.45 -29.76
C ALA A 37 15.59 -37.52 -29.62
N ASP A 38 14.84 -37.37 -30.70
CA ASP A 38 13.52 -36.74 -30.79
C ASP A 38 13.45 -35.21 -31.01
N LEU A 39 14.42 -34.67 -31.76
CA LEU A 39 14.23 -33.45 -32.56
C LEU A 39 13.81 -33.81 -33.99
N LYS A 40 12.67 -34.48 -34.15
CA LYS A 40 11.95 -34.55 -35.43
C LYS A 40 10.45 -34.45 -35.14
N ASN A 41 9.81 -33.46 -35.76
CA ASN A 41 8.38 -33.10 -35.68
C ASN A 41 7.90 -32.30 -34.46
N GLY A 42 8.69 -31.33 -34.00
CA GLY A 42 8.13 -30.15 -33.35
C GLY A 42 7.46 -29.27 -34.41
N SER A 43 6.14 -29.41 -34.55
CA SER A 43 5.31 -28.57 -35.42
C SER A 43 5.68 -27.10 -35.22
N ASN A 44 6.06 -26.42 -36.30
CA ASN A 44 6.25 -24.98 -36.34
C ASN A 44 4.90 -24.23 -36.30
N ASP A 45 3.95 -24.68 -35.47
CA ASP A 45 2.67 -24.00 -35.19
C ASP A 45 2.84 -22.77 -34.30
N PHE A 46 3.95 -22.05 -34.45
CA PHE A 46 3.91 -20.62 -34.18
C PHE A 46 3.06 -20.01 -35.29
N PRO A 47 1.93 -19.35 -34.99
CA PRO A 47 1.09 -18.73 -36.01
C PRO A 47 1.90 -17.64 -36.72
N ARG A 48 2.55 -17.99 -37.84
CA ARG A 48 3.44 -17.10 -38.60
C ARG A 48 2.69 -16.07 -39.45
N ASN A 49 1.38 -15.94 -39.30
CA ASN A 49 0.58 -14.95 -40.00
C ASN A 49 -0.42 -14.28 -39.04
N LEU A 50 0.07 -13.39 -38.17
CA LEU A 50 -0.78 -12.37 -37.54
C LEU A 50 -1.00 -11.24 -38.56
N THR A 51 -1.67 -11.52 -39.67
CA THR A 51 -1.91 -10.55 -40.75
C THR A 51 -2.93 -9.48 -40.38
N ASP A 52 -3.69 -9.69 -39.31
CA ASP A 52 -4.82 -8.82 -38.94
C ASP A 52 -4.42 -7.65 -38.02
N GLY A 53 -3.12 -7.44 -37.81
CA GLY A 53 -2.61 -6.42 -36.89
C GLY A 53 -2.95 -6.72 -35.42
N SER A 54 -3.23 -7.98 -35.09
CA SER A 54 -3.44 -8.45 -33.72
C SER A 54 -2.15 -8.41 -32.89
N CYS A 55 -2.28 -8.34 -31.57
CA CYS A 55 -1.15 -8.30 -30.64
C CYS A 55 -1.00 -9.64 -29.92
N LEU A 56 0.23 -10.18 -29.90
CA LEU A 56 0.58 -11.38 -29.15
C LEU A 56 1.28 -10.98 -27.83
N ILE A 57 0.73 -11.41 -26.70
CA ILE A 57 1.32 -11.18 -25.37
C ILE A 57 1.93 -12.49 -24.87
N SER A 58 3.05 -12.41 -24.14
CA SER A 58 3.99 -13.50 -23.77
C SER A 58 3.40 -14.83 -23.29
N ASN A 59 2.12 -14.88 -22.92
CA ASN A 59 1.39 -16.10 -22.55
C ASN A 59 0.47 -16.60 -23.68
N MET A 60 0.81 -16.36 -24.95
CA MET A 60 0.07 -16.78 -26.15
C MET A 60 -1.38 -16.24 -26.25
N LYS A 61 -1.73 -15.19 -25.51
CA LYS A 61 -3.03 -14.53 -25.69
C LYS A 61 -2.94 -13.56 -26.88
N VAL A 62 -3.80 -13.79 -27.87
CA VAL A 62 -3.96 -12.93 -29.05
C VAL A 62 -5.10 -11.95 -28.80
N PHE A 63 -4.82 -10.66 -28.93
CA PHE A 63 -5.81 -9.60 -28.86
C PHE A 63 -6.04 -9.03 -30.26
N LYS A 64 -7.30 -8.90 -30.67
CA LYS A 64 -7.65 -8.31 -31.97
C LYS A 64 -7.24 -6.84 -32.03
N ASN A 65 -6.97 -6.36 -33.24
CA ASN A 65 -6.68 -4.95 -33.49
C ASN A 65 -7.82 -4.06 -32.97
N ASN A 66 -7.47 -2.94 -32.36
CA ASN A 66 -8.36 -1.96 -31.72
C ASN A 66 -9.20 -2.46 -30.54
N VAL A 67 -8.92 -3.63 -29.96
CA VAL A 67 -9.57 -4.08 -28.73
C VAL A 67 -8.86 -3.51 -27.51
N VAL A 68 -9.65 -2.99 -26.57
CA VAL A 68 -9.18 -2.53 -25.26
C VAL A 68 -9.21 -3.69 -24.26
N PHE A 69 -8.11 -3.89 -23.54
CA PHE A 69 -7.96 -4.98 -22.57
C PHE A 69 -7.09 -4.57 -21.38
N THR A 70 -7.06 -5.40 -20.34
CA THR A 70 -6.18 -5.26 -19.17
C THR A 70 -5.15 -6.38 -19.16
N LEU A 71 -3.93 -6.05 -18.72
CA LEU A 71 -2.82 -7.00 -18.67
C LEU A 71 -2.72 -7.65 -17.29
N PRO A 72 -2.81 -8.99 -17.17
CA PRO A 72 -2.63 -9.67 -15.89
C PRO A 72 -1.19 -9.48 -15.38
N GLY A 73 -1.04 -9.28 -14.08
CA GLY A 73 0.26 -8.99 -13.45
C GLY A 73 0.69 -7.52 -13.49
N LEU A 74 -0.06 -6.66 -14.18
CA LEU A 74 0.03 -5.20 -14.07
C LEU A 74 -1.16 -4.65 -13.24
N SER A 75 -1.33 -3.33 -13.22
CA SER A 75 -2.51 -2.69 -12.63
C SER A 75 -3.77 -3.12 -13.36
N ARG A 76 -4.77 -3.60 -12.61
CA ARG A 76 -6.09 -4.00 -13.15
C ARG A 76 -6.87 -2.82 -13.74
N CYS A 77 -6.50 -1.59 -13.34
CA CYS A 77 -7.16 -0.37 -13.76
C CYS A 77 -6.57 0.22 -15.04
N THR A 78 -5.30 -0.08 -15.36
CA THR A 78 -4.67 0.42 -16.58
C THR A 78 -5.19 -0.36 -17.78
N LYS A 79 -5.74 0.36 -18.75
CA LYS A 79 -6.25 -0.23 -19.99
C LYS A 79 -5.23 -0.08 -21.10
N HIS A 80 -5.11 -1.10 -21.91
CA HIS A 80 -4.25 -1.17 -23.08
C HIS A 80 -5.09 -1.37 -24.33
N ILE A 81 -4.61 -0.87 -25.46
CA ILE A 81 -5.22 -1.10 -26.76
C ILE A 81 -4.18 -1.72 -27.69
N CYS A 82 -4.60 -2.72 -28.47
CA CYS A 82 -3.78 -3.24 -29.55
C CYS A 82 -3.99 -2.36 -30.79
N ARG A 83 -2.91 -1.82 -31.37
CA ARG A 83 -2.95 -1.09 -32.65
C ARG A 83 -1.86 -1.61 -33.56
N ASN A 84 -2.25 -2.26 -34.65
CA ASN A 84 -1.34 -2.73 -35.70
C ASN A 84 -0.17 -3.57 -35.15
N GLY A 85 -0.48 -4.53 -34.28
CA GLY A 85 0.50 -5.41 -33.63
C GLY A 85 1.30 -4.77 -32.50
N LYS A 86 1.06 -3.49 -32.17
CA LYS A 86 1.70 -2.79 -31.05
C LYS A 86 0.71 -2.60 -29.90
N ILE A 87 1.19 -2.84 -28.68
CA ILE A 87 0.39 -2.61 -27.46
C ILE A 87 0.68 -1.19 -27.00
N GLU A 88 -0.35 -0.36 -26.98
CA GLU A 88 -0.31 1.00 -26.46
C GLU A 88 -1.09 1.09 -25.16
N VAL A 89 -0.72 2.03 -24.29
CA VAL A 89 -1.56 2.35 -23.13
C VAL A 89 -2.72 3.19 -23.62
N TYR A 90 -3.93 2.69 -23.43
CA TYR A 90 -5.16 3.41 -23.76
C TYR A 90 -5.54 4.38 -22.64
N GLU A 91 -5.47 3.92 -21.39
CA GLU A 91 -5.88 4.70 -20.22
C GLU A 91 -5.00 4.36 -19.02
N HIS A 92 -4.34 5.38 -18.45
CA HIS A 92 -3.59 5.24 -17.21
C HIS A 92 -4.55 5.40 -16.02
N ALA A 93 -4.51 4.48 -15.06
CA ALA A 93 -5.30 4.57 -13.84
C ALA A 93 -4.62 3.86 -12.65
N CYS A 94 -4.84 4.39 -11.45
CA CYS A 94 -4.39 3.78 -10.20
C CYS A 94 -5.43 2.78 -9.68
N ASP A 95 -4.96 1.64 -9.18
CA ASP A 95 -5.76 0.72 -8.36
C ASP A 95 -5.54 1.09 -6.89
N PHE A 96 -6.61 1.48 -6.19
CA PHE A 96 -6.58 1.83 -4.78
C PHE A 96 -7.78 1.23 -4.06
N GLU A 97 -7.53 0.37 -3.07
CA GLU A 97 -8.56 -0.39 -2.35
C GLU A 97 -9.56 -1.13 -3.27
N GLY A 98 -9.11 -1.59 -4.44
CA GLY A 98 -9.93 -2.29 -5.41
C GLY A 98 -10.77 -1.40 -6.32
N GLN A 99 -10.63 -0.07 -6.20
CA GLN A 99 -11.27 0.90 -7.09
C GLN A 99 -10.26 1.52 -8.07
N CYS A 100 -10.75 1.90 -9.24
CA CYS A 100 -9.95 2.49 -10.31
C CYS A 100 -10.12 3.99 -10.39
N TYR A 101 -9.01 4.72 -10.28
CA TYR A 101 -8.98 6.17 -10.36
C TYR A 101 -8.14 6.62 -11.55
N LEU A 102 -8.69 7.50 -12.39
CA LEU A 102 -8.01 7.99 -13.59
C LEU A 102 -6.69 8.68 -13.23
N ALA A 103 -5.70 8.55 -14.11
CA ALA A 103 -4.45 9.27 -13.99
C ALA A 103 -4.66 10.78 -13.83
N ASN A 104 -3.86 11.39 -12.95
CA ASN A 104 -3.91 12.79 -12.56
C ASN A 104 -5.19 13.24 -11.83
N SER A 105 -6.16 12.34 -11.61
CA SER A 105 -7.35 12.64 -10.83
C SER A 105 -7.04 12.73 -9.33
N THR A 106 -7.78 13.58 -8.63
CA THR A 106 -7.82 13.63 -7.18
C THR A 106 -9.12 13.02 -6.67
N PHE A 107 -9.03 12.25 -5.61
CA PHE A 107 -10.19 11.62 -4.98
C PHE A 107 -10.06 11.71 -3.46
N GLN A 108 -11.19 11.70 -2.77
CA GLN A 108 -11.26 11.81 -1.33
C GLN A 108 -11.84 10.54 -0.74
N LEU A 109 -11.14 9.96 0.23
CA LEU A 109 -11.64 8.86 1.05
C LEU A 109 -11.66 9.34 2.50
N ARG A 110 -12.86 9.43 3.08
CA ARG A 110 -13.08 10.06 4.40
C ARG A 110 -12.59 11.52 4.38
N CYS A 111 -11.59 11.86 5.20
CA CYS A 111 -10.95 13.17 5.20
C CYS A 111 -9.54 13.16 4.62
N ILE A 112 -9.22 12.16 3.82
CA ILE A 112 -7.92 12.01 3.19
C ILE A 112 -8.08 12.24 1.70
N VAL A 113 -7.35 13.20 1.17
CA VAL A 113 -7.33 13.53 -0.26
C VAL A 113 -6.11 12.87 -0.87
N TYR A 114 -6.35 12.06 -1.89
CA TYR A 114 -5.33 11.37 -2.65
C TYR A 114 -5.27 11.92 -4.08
N LYS A 115 -4.13 11.73 -4.73
CA LYS A 115 -3.93 12.01 -6.14
C LYS A 115 -3.34 10.78 -6.83
N CYS A 116 -4.00 10.31 -7.88
CA CYS A 116 -3.40 9.32 -8.77
C CYS A 116 -2.39 10.02 -9.67
N MET A 117 -1.12 9.70 -9.58
CA MET A 117 -0.05 10.34 -10.35
C MET A 117 0.58 9.34 -11.32
N VAL A 118 1.00 9.83 -12.49
CA VAL A 118 1.80 9.06 -13.44
C VAL A 118 3.27 9.44 -13.25
N GLN A 119 4.06 8.49 -12.76
CA GLN A 119 5.51 8.63 -12.67
C GLN A 119 6.15 8.15 -13.98
N MET A 120 6.88 9.06 -14.62
CA MET A 120 7.68 8.75 -15.80
C MET A 120 9.03 8.20 -15.35
N MET A 121 9.36 6.97 -15.76
CA MET A 121 10.69 6.39 -15.61
C MET A 121 11.31 6.22 -17.01
N PRO A 122 12.65 6.10 -17.12
CA PRO A 122 13.34 6.05 -18.41
C PRO A 122 12.83 4.96 -19.38
N LEU A 123 12.32 3.85 -18.84
CA LEU A 123 11.88 2.69 -19.63
C LEU A 123 10.39 2.34 -19.46
N ALA A 124 9.67 3.02 -18.57
CA ALA A 124 8.28 2.68 -18.26
C ALA A 124 7.52 3.84 -17.60
N ARG A 125 6.20 3.82 -17.72
CA ARG A 125 5.30 4.69 -16.95
C ARG A 125 4.64 3.86 -15.85
N ARG A 126 4.72 4.33 -14.61
CA ARG A 126 4.01 3.73 -13.48
C ARG A 126 2.97 4.70 -12.94
N THR A 127 1.82 4.17 -12.56
CA THR A 127 0.79 4.90 -11.84
C THR A 127 0.96 4.65 -10.34
N GLN A 128 0.91 5.68 -9.53
CA GLN A 128 0.97 5.58 -8.07
C GLN A 128 -0.02 6.53 -7.41
N VAL A 129 -0.56 6.13 -6.27
CA VAL A 129 -1.39 7.01 -5.45
C VAL A 129 -0.49 7.76 -4.48
N ALA A 130 -0.58 9.08 -4.47
CA ALA A 130 0.06 9.93 -3.48
C ALA A 130 -0.97 10.54 -2.54
N LEU A 131 -0.61 10.62 -1.27
CA LEU A 131 -1.33 11.39 -0.26
C LEU A 131 -1.12 12.88 -0.54
N LEU A 132 -2.21 13.62 -0.80
CA LEU A 132 -2.16 15.06 -1.04
C LEU A 132 -2.51 15.84 0.23
N GLU A 133 -3.63 15.51 0.86
CA GLU A 133 -4.05 16.11 2.12
C GLU A 133 -4.51 15.03 3.09
N ASN A 134 -4.24 15.25 4.37
CA ASN A 134 -4.77 14.43 5.44
C ASN A 134 -5.44 15.39 6.41
N ASN A 135 -6.77 15.37 6.47
CA ASN A 135 -7.60 16.26 7.28
C ASN A 135 -8.25 15.47 8.42
N CYS A 136 -8.65 16.16 9.48
CA CYS A 136 -9.33 15.53 10.61
C CYS A 136 -10.84 15.52 10.41
N LEU A 137 -11.50 14.43 10.78
CA LEU A 137 -12.96 14.32 10.80
C LEU A 137 -13.49 14.87 12.14
N ASP A 138 -14.52 15.71 12.08
CA ASP A 138 -15.27 16.15 13.27
C ASP A 138 -16.48 15.25 13.58
N MET A 139 -17.26 15.64 14.57
CA MET A 139 -18.46 14.88 14.99
C MET A 139 -19.63 14.96 14.01
N PHE A 140 -19.64 15.93 13.10
CA PHE A 140 -20.66 16.11 12.07
C PHE A 140 -20.25 15.51 10.73
N GLY A 141 -19.09 14.85 10.67
CA GLY A 141 -18.55 14.28 9.45
C GLY A 141 -17.85 15.30 8.54
N GLN A 142 -17.57 16.51 9.01
CA GLN A 142 -16.85 17.53 8.25
C GLN A 142 -15.33 17.35 8.40
N CYS A 143 -14.62 17.67 7.32
CA CYS A 143 -13.18 17.55 7.26
C CYS A 143 -12.51 18.90 7.54
N HIS A 144 -11.59 18.89 8.49
CA HIS A 144 -10.91 20.08 8.98
C HIS A 144 -9.41 20.01 8.70
N LYS A 145 -8.88 21.11 8.17
CA LYS A 145 -7.45 21.24 7.86
C LYS A 145 -6.60 21.22 9.14
N PRO A 146 -5.30 20.86 9.03
CA PRO A 146 -4.37 20.93 10.15
C PRO A 146 -4.37 22.33 10.80
N GLY A 147 -4.43 22.37 12.13
CA GLY A 147 -4.50 23.62 12.91
C GLY A 147 -5.92 24.15 13.16
N ALA A 148 -6.94 23.70 12.42
CA ALA A 148 -8.32 24.08 12.64
C ALA A 148 -8.81 23.61 14.02
N ARG A 149 -9.73 24.39 14.61
CA ARG A 149 -10.38 24.07 15.89
C ARG A 149 -11.86 23.80 15.71
N PHE A 150 -12.33 22.71 16.29
CA PHE A 150 -13.73 22.26 16.16
C PHE A 150 -14.13 21.39 17.36
N PRO A 151 -15.43 21.30 17.68
CA PRO A 151 -15.93 20.40 18.70
C PRO A 151 -15.87 18.94 18.23
N VAL A 152 -15.59 18.01 19.16
CA VAL A 152 -15.61 16.57 18.88
C VAL A 152 -16.40 15.87 19.97
N HIS A 153 -17.21 14.89 19.58
CA HIS A 153 -17.88 13.98 20.49
C HIS A 153 -17.16 12.64 20.45
N LYS A 154 -16.63 12.19 21.59
CA LYS A 154 -15.92 10.92 21.70
C LYS A 154 -16.29 10.24 23.01
N ASP A 155 -16.70 8.98 22.93
CA ASP A 155 -17.07 8.15 24.08
C ASP A 155 -18.16 8.79 24.97
N GLY A 156 -19.18 9.43 24.35
CA GLY A 156 -20.26 10.11 25.06
C GLY A 156 -19.90 11.50 25.62
N ILE A 157 -18.66 11.95 25.45
CA ILE A 157 -18.17 13.24 25.97
C ILE A 157 -17.99 14.23 24.82
N THR A 158 -18.62 15.40 24.94
CA THR A 158 -18.42 16.52 24.02
C THR A 158 -17.24 17.38 24.48
N TYR A 159 -16.23 17.48 23.64
CA TYR A 159 -15.10 18.39 23.80
C TYR A 159 -15.39 19.67 23.02
N GLY A 160 -15.55 20.80 23.71
CA GLY A 160 -15.90 22.08 23.07
C GLY A 160 -14.82 22.67 22.17
N SER A 161 -13.57 22.20 22.25
CA SER A 161 -12.48 22.64 21.36
C SER A 161 -11.39 21.58 21.25
N CYS A 162 -11.33 20.94 20.09
CA CYS A 162 -10.22 20.11 19.65
C CYS A 162 -9.42 20.82 18.56
N THR A 163 -8.17 20.42 18.37
CA THR A 163 -7.32 20.94 17.28
C THR A 163 -6.82 19.77 16.45
N CYS A 164 -6.96 19.87 15.12
CA CYS A 164 -6.38 18.89 14.21
C CYS A 164 -4.86 19.02 14.19
N LYS A 165 -4.12 17.97 14.55
CA LYS A 165 -2.65 17.96 14.54
C LYS A 165 -2.10 16.76 13.78
N THR A 166 -0.86 16.87 13.33
CA THR A 166 -0.07 15.70 12.90
C THR A 166 0.62 15.09 14.12
N ASP A 167 0.64 13.76 14.21
CA ASP A 167 1.54 13.06 15.13
C ASP A 167 2.96 12.89 14.52
N LEU A 168 3.85 12.24 15.28
CA LEU A 168 5.24 11.98 14.86
C LEU A 168 5.34 11.01 13.68
N THR A 169 4.28 10.25 13.40
CA THR A 169 4.22 9.27 12.29
C THR A 169 3.58 9.85 11.03
N GLY A 170 3.15 11.11 11.06
CA GLY A 170 2.46 11.76 9.93
C GLY A 170 0.93 11.56 9.94
N ASN A 171 0.37 10.85 10.92
CA ASN A 171 -1.06 10.62 11.04
C ASN A 171 -1.77 11.83 11.64
N ARG A 172 -3.04 12.02 11.27
CA ARG A 172 -3.87 13.12 11.79
C ARG A 172 -4.64 12.69 13.03
N ILE A 173 -4.49 13.48 14.09
CA ILE A 173 -5.13 13.25 15.38
C ILE A 173 -5.87 14.49 15.88
N ASN A 174 -7.01 14.26 16.52
CA ASN A 174 -7.79 15.29 17.22
C ASN A 174 -7.23 15.46 18.62
N VAL A 175 -6.58 16.58 18.91
CA VAL A 175 -6.08 16.91 20.25
C VAL A 175 -7.08 17.82 20.95
N CYS A 176 -7.82 17.24 21.90
CA CYS A 176 -8.88 17.93 22.62
C CYS A 176 -8.41 18.43 23.97
N LYS A 177 -8.65 19.72 24.26
CA LYS A 177 -8.48 20.23 25.62
C LYS A 177 -9.80 20.02 26.36
N LYS A 178 -9.80 19.15 27.38
CA LYS A 178 -10.90 19.13 28.35
C LYS A 178 -10.84 20.47 29.09
N LEU A 179 -11.92 21.25 29.04
CA LEU A 179 -12.05 22.43 29.92
C LEU A 179 -11.73 21.95 31.33
N LYS A 180 -10.71 22.54 31.96
CA LYS A 180 -10.26 22.17 33.31
C LYS A 180 -11.44 22.33 34.27
N ARG A 181 -12.23 21.27 34.48
CA ARG A 181 -12.52 20.84 35.83
C ARG A 181 -11.46 19.80 36.16
N ILE A 182 -10.63 20.13 37.14
CA ILE A 182 -9.70 19.21 37.77
C ILE A 182 -10.55 18.10 38.38
N TYR A 183 -10.72 17.00 37.65
CA TYR A 183 -11.11 15.73 38.24
C TYR A 183 -9.91 14.82 38.09
N ILE A 184 -9.27 14.52 39.22
CA ILE A 184 -8.31 13.43 39.33
C ILE A 184 -9.14 12.16 39.11
N LEU A 185 -9.18 11.68 37.86
CA LEU A 185 -9.73 10.36 37.60
C LEU A 185 -8.73 9.35 38.17
N GLY A 186 -9.07 8.85 39.36
CA GLY A 186 -8.36 7.78 40.04
C GLY A 186 -8.22 6.55 39.15
N ARG A 187 -7.11 5.84 39.39
CA ARG A 187 -6.71 4.58 38.76
C ARG A 187 -7.91 3.71 38.38
N THR A 188 -7.93 3.26 37.13
CA THR A 188 -8.66 2.06 36.69
C THR A 188 -8.42 0.92 37.69
N PRO A 189 -9.46 0.42 38.40
CA PRO A 189 -9.32 -0.81 39.16
C PRO A 189 -9.21 -1.96 38.16
N ALA A 190 -8.09 -2.67 38.23
CA ALA A 190 -7.96 -3.98 37.63
C ALA A 190 -8.98 -4.92 38.28
N GLY A 191 -9.91 -5.43 37.49
CA GLY A 191 -10.63 -6.67 37.75
C GLY A 191 -11.70 -6.65 38.84
N ARG A 192 -12.95 -6.87 38.43
CA ARG A 192 -13.80 -7.91 39.02
C ARG A 192 -14.90 -8.35 38.05
N ARG A 193 -14.92 -9.66 37.81
CA ARG A 193 -16.03 -10.42 37.22
C ARG A 193 -17.27 -10.24 38.10
N GLY A 194 -18.45 -10.20 37.49
CA GLY A 194 -19.72 -10.29 38.20
C GLY A 194 -20.91 -10.37 37.24
N MET A 195 -21.55 -11.54 37.22
CA MET A 195 -22.77 -11.90 36.51
C MET A 195 -23.97 -10.99 36.83
N GLY A 196 -24.95 -10.96 35.92
CA GLY A 196 -26.30 -10.47 36.23
C GLY A 196 -27.19 -10.42 35.00
N ALA A 197 -27.80 -11.56 34.65
CA ALA A 197 -28.92 -11.64 33.74
C ALA A 197 -30.18 -11.03 34.39
N GLY A 198 -30.96 -10.28 33.61
CA GLY A 198 -32.28 -9.79 34.01
C GLY A 198 -33.14 -9.57 32.78
N LYS A 199 -34.00 -10.56 32.48
CA LYS A 199 -35.14 -10.44 31.57
C LYS A 199 -36.22 -9.56 32.21
N VAL A 200 -36.91 -8.78 31.39
CA VAL A 200 -38.38 -8.64 31.41
C VAL A 200 -38.84 -8.79 29.97
#